data_AF-A0A378MSW0-F1
#
_entry.id   AF-A0A378MSW0-F1
#
_cell.length_a   1.000
_cell.length_b   1.000
_cell.length_c   1.000
_cell.angle_alpha   90.00
_cell.angle_beta   90.00
_cell.angle_gamma   90.00
#
_symmetry.space_group_name_H-M   'P 1'
#
loop_
_entity.id
_entity.type
_entity.pdbx_description
1 polymer ?
#
loop_
_entity_poly.entity_id
_entity_poly.type
_entity_poly.pdbx_seq_one_letter_code
_entity_poly.pdbx_strand_id
1 'polypeptide(L)'
;MRYTTEQIIEKLRQLKVVPVIALDKAEDILPLAKTLSENGLPVVEITFRSEAAEEAIKLVKANYPEVLIAAGTVLTKEQVLTAKNAGADCIVTPGFNPTIVKHCQELDLPITPGVNNRWRLKPPSNLAYKQLNFSLPKPVAA
;
A
#
# COMPACT_ATOMS: atom_id res chain seq x y z
N MET A 1 8.98 -14.06 0.62
CA MET A 1 7.77 -14.57 1.31
C MET A 1 6.62 -13.63 1.06
N ARG A 2 5.40 -14.12 0.86
CA ARG A 2 4.19 -13.29 0.78
C ARG A 2 3.44 -13.37 2.11
N TYR A 3 3.05 -12.22 2.66
CA TYR A 3 2.25 -12.15 3.87
C TYR A 3 0.77 -12.33 3.56
N THR A 4 0.01 -12.94 4.47
CA THR A 4 -1.46 -12.89 4.42
C THR A 4 -1.96 -11.54 4.93
N THR A 5 -3.20 -11.20 4.61
CA THR A 5 -3.85 -9.97 5.12
C THR A 5 -3.80 -9.87 6.64
N GLU A 6 -4.00 -10.97 7.37
CA GLU A 6 -3.97 -11.01 8.83
C GLU A 6 -2.57 -10.74 9.38
N GLN A 7 -1.53 -11.31 8.76
CA GLN A 7 -0.15 -11.08 9.16
C GLN A 7 0.25 -9.62 8.96
N ILE A 8 -0.22 -9.00 7.86
CA ILE A 8 0.01 -7.57 7.61
C ILE A 8 -0.70 -6.73 8.68
N ILE A 9 -1.98 -7.00 8.96
CA ILE A 9 -2.75 -6.29 10.00
C ILE A 9 -2.03 -6.34 11.34
N GLU A 10 -1.52 -7.52 11.74
CA GLU A 10 -0.84 -7.67 13.02
C GLU A 10 0.49 -6.92 13.08
N LYS A 11 1.27 -6.94 11.99
CA LYS A 11 2.50 -6.12 11.88
C LYS A 11 2.18 -4.63 11.99
N LEU A 12 1.17 -4.16 11.27
CA LEU A 12 0.75 -2.75 11.31
C LEU A 12 0.27 -2.33 12.70
N ARG A 13 -0.42 -3.22 13.43
CA ARG A 13 -0.85 -2.99 14.81
C ARG A 13 0.34 -2.75 15.75
N GLN A 14 1.43 -3.49 15.57
CA GLN A 14 2.65 -3.35 16.37
C GLN A 14 3.41 -2.06 16.05
N LEU A 15 3.51 -1.73 14.76
CA LEU A 15 4.25 -0.56 14.26
C LEU A 15 3.53 0.77 14.53
N LYS A 16 2.18 0.75 14.61
CA LYS A 16 1.27 1.88 14.90
C LYS A 16 1.26 3.02 13.88
N VAL A 17 2.38 3.27 13.20
CA VAL A 17 2.56 4.37 12.25
C VAL A 17 3.10 3.81 10.94
N VAL A 18 2.56 4.31 9.82
CA VAL A 18 3.02 3.97 8.46
C VAL A 18 3.41 5.27 7.75
N PRO A 19 4.68 5.45 7.38
CA PRO A 19 5.12 6.59 6.57
C PRO A 19 4.55 6.49 5.15
N VAL A 20 3.84 7.54 4.72
CA VAL A 20 3.34 7.67 3.35
C VAL A 20 4.31 8.52 2.54
N ILE A 21 4.93 7.91 1.53
CA ILE A 21 6.09 8.43 0.83
C ILE A 21 5.73 8.73 -0.63
N ALA A 22 6.07 9.94 -1.07
CA ALA A 22 6.14 10.32 -2.46
C ALA A 22 7.57 10.81 -2.72
N LEU A 23 8.19 10.30 -3.78
CA LEU A 23 9.58 10.59 -4.14
C LEU A 23 9.64 10.98 -5.61
N ASP A 24 10.50 11.91 -5.97
CA ASP A 24 10.74 12.25 -7.38
C ASP A 24 11.77 11.31 -8.01
N LYS A 25 12.72 10.81 -7.20
CA LYS A 25 13.78 9.89 -7.61
C LYS A 25 13.69 8.58 -6.83
N ALA A 26 13.89 7.46 -7.52
CA ALA A 26 13.71 6.15 -6.91
C ALA A 26 14.79 5.86 -5.86
N GLU A 27 16.03 6.29 -6.12
CA GLU A 27 17.20 6.09 -5.26
C GLU A 27 17.07 6.72 -3.86
N ASP A 28 16.26 7.77 -3.71
CA ASP A 28 16.02 8.43 -2.43
C ASP A 28 15.32 7.52 -1.41
N ILE A 29 14.69 6.43 -1.88
CA ILE A 29 14.07 5.44 -0.99
C ILE A 29 15.10 4.66 -0.17
N LEU A 30 16.33 4.48 -0.67
CA LEU A 30 17.34 3.65 -0.02
C LEU A 30 17.80 4.23 1.33
N PRO A 31 18.29 5.48 1.41
CA PRO A 31 18.65 6.07 2.70
C PRO A 31 17.43 6.22 3.63
N LEU A 32 16.24 6.45 3.08
CA LEU A 32 15.01 6.56 3.85
C LEU A 32 14.60 5.22 4.48
N ALA A 33 14.54 4.14 3.69
CA ALA A 33 14.21 2.80 4.16
C ALA A 33 15.21 2.32 5.21
N LYS A 34 16.51 2.56 4.98
CA LYS A 34 17.55 2.28 5.98
C LYS A 34 17.27 2.98 7.31
N THR A 35 17.05 4.30 7.26
CA THR A 35 16.82 5.11 8.46
C THR A 35 15.57 4.64 9.21
N LEU A 36 14.49 4.34 8.50
CA LEU A 36 13.25 3.85 9.08
C LEU A 36 13.45 2.48 9.76
N SER A 37 14.14 1.54 9.10
CA SER A 37 14.46 0.23 9.67
C SER A 37 15.34 0.32 10.92
N GLU A 38 16.41 1.12 10.88
CA GLU A 38 17.32 1.33 12.02
C GLU A 38 16.62 1.97 13.23
N ASN A 39 15.55 2.72 13.01
CA ASN A 39 14.74 3.34 14.06
C ASN A 39 13.47 2.53 14.42
N GLY A 40 13.40 1.25 14.02
CA GLY A 40 12.33 0.34 14.44
C GLY A 40 11.01 0.49 13.67
N LEU A 41 11.01 1.14 12.51
CA LEU A 41 9.87 1.28 11.62
C LEU A 41 10.12 0.62 10.24
N PRO A 42 10.26 -0.71 10.15
CA PRO A 42 10.47 -1.43 8.88
C PRO A 42 9.18 -1.53 8.05
N VAL A 43 8.57 -0.38 7.73
CA VAL A 43 7.36 -0.27 6.90
C VAL A 43 7.36 1.02 6.09
N VAL A 44 6.92 0.94 4.84
CA VAL A 44 6.74 2.10 3.95
C VAL A 44 5.46 1.95 3.12
N GLU A 45 4.72 3.04 2.94
CA GLU A 45 3.71 3.16 1.89
C GLU A 45 4.26 4.05 0.77
N ILE A 46 4.60 3.46 -0.38
CA ILE A 46 5.12 4.19 -1.55
C ILE A 46 3.95 4.53 -2.47
N THR A 47 3.68 5.82 -2.68
CA THR A 47 2.50 6.25 -3.46
C THR A 47 2.76 6.28 -4.96
N PHE A 48 1.84 5.72 -5.75
CA PHE A 48 1.81 5.75 -7.22
C PHE A 48 1.45 7.14 -7.81
N ARG A 49 1.74 8.21 -7.06
CA ARG A 49 1.64 9.60 -7.54
C ARG A 49 2.93 10.07 -8.24
N SER A 50 3.97 9.26 -8.19
CA SER A 50 5.25 9.47 -8.87
C SER A 50 5.56 8.31 -9.80
N GLU A 51 6.20 8.62 -10.93
CA GLU A 51 6.72 7.63 -11.87
C GLU A 51 7.84 6.77 -11.24
N ALA A 52 8.51 7.27 -10.21
CA ALA A 52 9.57 6.56 -9.49
C ALA A 52 9.06 5.42 -8.60
N ALA A 53 7.75 5.29 -8.38
CA ALA A 53 7.18 4.37 -7.39
C ALA A 53 7.53 2.90 -7.65
N GLU A 54 7.45 2.44 -8.92
CA GLU A 54 7.77 1.05 -9.27
C GLU A 54 9.24 0.72 -8.94
N GLU A 55 10.14 1.58 -9.38
CA GLU A 55 11.58 1.37 -9.18
C GLU A 55 11.96 1.50 -7.70
N ALA A 56 11.35 2.44 -6.97
CA ALA A 56 11.55 2.57 -5.53
C ALA A 56 11.14 1.28 -4.78
N ILE A 57 10.01 0.65 -5.15
CA ILE A 57 9.58 -0.62 -4.56
C ILE A 57 10.61 -1.72 -4.83
N LYS A 58 11.11 -1.84 -6.07
CA LYS A 58 12.14 -2.83 -6.41
C LYS A 58 13.42 -2.63 -5.60
N LEU A 59 13.87 -1.38 -5.49
CA LEU A 59 15.06 -1.00 -4.73
C LEU A 59 14.94 -1.38 -3.25
N VAL A 60 13.82 -1.07 -2.61
CA VAL A 60 13.58 -1.49 -1.22
C VAL A 60 13.55 -3.00 -1.11
N LYS A 61 12.82 -3.70 -2.01
CA LYS A 61 12.70 -5.15 -1.92
C LYS A 61 14.04 -5.88 -2.08
N ALA A 62 14.92 -5.34 -2.93
CA ALA A 62 16.25 -5.89 -3.17
C ALA A 62 17.23 -5.65 -2.01
N ASN A 63 17.17 -4.47 -1.38
CA ASN A 63 18.16 -4.07 -0.35
C ASN A 63 17.69 -4.30 1.08
N TYR A 64 16.38 -4.28 1.33
CA TYR A 64 15.75 -4.36 2.65
C TYR A 64 14.54 -5.32 2.62
N PRO A 65 14.75 -6.62 2.37
CA PRO A 65 13.66 -7.60 2.18
C PRO A 65 12.75 -7.78 3.41
N GLU A 66 13.20 -7.34 4.59
CA GLU A 66 12.45 -7.32 5.85
C GLU A 66 11.43 -6.17 5.94
N VAL A 67 11.61 -5.10 5.16
CA VAL A 67 10.70 -3.94 5.15
C VAL A 67 9.38 -4.35 4.51
N LEU A 68 8.28 -4.06 5.21
CA LEU A 68 6.93 -4.21 4.68
C LEU A 68 6.64 -3.07 3.70
N ILE A 69 6.30 -3.41 2.45
CA ILE A 69 6.05 -2.41 1.40
C ILE A 69 4.57 -2.41 1.01
N ALA A 70 3.89 -1.29 1.26
CA ALA A 70 2.56 -1.01 0.75
C ALA A 70 2.64 -0.13 -0.50
N ALA A 71 1.96 -0.51 -1.58
CA ALA A 71 1.78 0.34 -2.75
C ALA A 71 0.53 1.22 -2.55
N GLY A 72 0.75 2.51 -2.29
CA GLY A 72 -0.31 3.49 -2.02
C GLY A 72 -0.81 4.21 -3.27
N THR A 73 -2.00 4.79 -3.19
CA THR A 73 -2.63 5.55 -4.30
C THR A 73 -2.78 4.74 -5.59
N VAL A 74 -3.02 3.44 -5.48
CA VAL A 74 -3.27 2.57 -6.64
C VAL A 74 -4.71 2.75 -7.13
N LEU A 75 -4.88 3.04 -8.41
CA LEU A 75 -6.15 3.40 -9.04
C LEU A 75 -6.54 2.47 -10.19
N THR A 76 -5.59 1.80 -10.84
CA THR A 76 -5.82 0.95 -12.02
C THR A 76 -5.33 -0.50 -11.83
N LYS A 77 -5.82 -1.43 -12.65
CA LYS A 77 -5.39 -2.84 -12.58
C LYS A 77 -3.93 -3.00 -13.01
N GLU A 78 -3.50 -2.20 -13.97
CA GLU A 78 -2.12 -2.14 -14.45
C GLU A 78 -1.20 -1.76 -13.30
N GLN A 79 -1.55 -0.74 -12.52
CA GLN A 79 -0.79 -0.37 -11.32
C GLN A 79 -0.76 -1.48 -10.26
N VAL A 80 -1.84 -2.24 -10.08
CA VAL A 80 -1.84 -3.43 -9.19
C VAL A 80 -0.81 -4.45 -9.65
N LEU A 81 -0.77 -4.76 -10.95
CA LEU A 81 0.19 -5.70 -11.52
C LEU A 81 1.62 -5.17 -11.43
N THR A 82 1.84 -3.90 -11.75
CA THR A 82 3.13 -3.22 -11.61
C THR A 82 3.64 -3.29 -10.17
N ALA A 83 2.80 -2.94 -9.18
CA ALA A 83 3.15 -3.02 -7.76
C ALA A 83 3.47 -4.45 -7.33
N LYS A 84 2.65 -5.42 -7.73
CA LYS A 84 2.86 -6.85 -7.41
C LYS A 84 4.19 -7.35 -7.98
N ASN A 85 4.49 -7.01 -9.22
CA ASN A 85 5.70 -7.45 -9.92
C ASN A 85 6.96 -6.76 -9.38
N ALA A 86 6.84 -5.50 -8.92
CA ALA A 86 7.90 -4.77 -8.25
C ALA A 86 8.24 -5.35 -6.86
N GLY A 87 7.29 -6.06 -6.25
CA GLY A 87 7.49 -6.74 -4.96
C GLY A 87 6.77 -6.11 -3.78
N ALA A 88 5.72 -5.31 -4.02
CA ALA A 88 4.85 -4.82 -2.96
C ALA A 88 4.16 -5.97 -2.21
N ASP A 89 4.05 -5.85 -0.90
CA ASP A 89 3.42 -6.85 -0.04
C ASP A 89 1.90 -6.65 0.07
N CYS A 90 1.42 -5.41 -0.10
CA CYS A 90 -0.01 -5.10 -0.17
C CYS A 90 -0.32 -3.84 -0.99
N ILE A 91 -1.60 -3.67 -1.30
CA ILE A 91 -2.16 -2.51 -2.00
C ILE A 91 -2.95 -1.63 -1.04
N VAL A 92 -2.76 -0.32 -1.13
CA VAL A 92 -3.58 0.70 -0.45
C VAL A 92 -4.19 1.62 -1.50
N THR A 93 -5.52 1.75 -1.46
CA THR A 93 -6.25 2.63 -2.38
C THR A 93 -6.84 3.81 -1.59
N PRO A 94 -6.96 5.01 -2.19
CA PRO A 94 -7.53 6.17 -1.50
C PRO A 94 -9.06 6.07 -1.35
N GLY A 95 -9.70 5.18 -2.11
CA GLY A 95 -11.12 4.92 -2.06
C GLY A 95 -11.45 3.47 -2.41
N PHE A 96 -12.68 3.05 -2.13
CA PHE A 96 -13.17 1.72 -2.46
C PHE A 96 -13.64 1.64 -3.92
N ASN A 97 -12.87 0.92 -4.75
CA ASN A 97 -13.25 0.53 -6.10
C ASN A 97 -13.41 -1.01 -6.16
N PRO A 98 -14.64 -1.54 -6.33
CA PRO A 98 -14.89 -2.98 -6.36
C PRO A 98 -14.06 -3.73 -7.41
N THR A 99 -13.81 -3.10 -8.57
CA THR A 99 -13.05 -3.71 -9.66
C THR A 99 -11.59 -3.92 -9.28
N ILE A 100 -10.99 -2.98 -8.53
CA ILE A 100 -9.61 -3.10 -8.04
C ILE A 100 -9.53 -4.13 -6.91
N VAL A 101 -10.47 -4.08 -5.96
CA VAL A 101 -10.51 -5.02 -4.83
C VAL A 101 -10.66 -6.46 -5.31
N LYS A 102 -11.59 -6.71 -6.24
CA LYS A 102 -11.77 -8.03 -6.85
C LYS A 102 -10.49 -8.47 -7.58
N HIS A 103 -9.85 -7.57 -8.31
CA HIS A 103 -8.62 -7.90 -9.02
C HIS A 103 -7.47 -8.27 -8.06
N CYS A 104 -7.32 -7.57 -6.94
CA CYS A 104 -6.35 -7.94 -5.91
C CYS A 104 -6.65 -9.32 -5.28
N GLN A 105 -7.93 -9.62 -5.04
CA GLN A 105 -8.36 -10.94 -4.54
C GLN A 105 -8.04 -12.06 -5.54
N GLU A 106 -8.33 -11.87 -6.83
CA GLU A 106 -7.98 -12.83 -7.91
C GLU A 106 -6.47 -13.10 -7.98
N LEU A 107 -5.66 -12.18 -7.48
CA LEU A 107 -4.20 -12.24 -7.50
C LEU A 107 -3.57 -12.72 -6.18
N ASP A 108 -4.38 -13.07 -5.18
CA ASP A 108 -3.96 -13.33 -3.78
C ASP A 108 -3.08 -12.21 -3.22
N LEU A 109 -3.40 -10.97 -3.55
CA LEU A 109 -2.67 -9.78 -3.12
C LEU A 109 -3.47 -9.02 -2.05
N PRO A 110 -2.97 -8.89 -0.82
CA PRO A 110 -3.67 -8.15 0.23
C PRO A 110 -3.97 -6.71 -0.17
N ILE A 111 -5.17 -6.25 0.16
CA ILE A 111 -5.63 -4.89 -0.15
C ILE A 111 -6.32 -4.26 1.07
N THR A 112 -5.99 -2.99 1.32
CA THR A 112 -6.64 -2.14 2.32
C THR A 112 -7.28 -0.93 1.62
N PRO A 113 -8.56 -1.01 1.24
CA PRO A 113 -9.19 0.07 0.48
C PRO A 113 -9.61 1.25 1.36
N GLY A 114 -9.56 2.45 0.79
CA GLY A 114 -9.98 3.69 1.42
C GLY A 114 -11.49 3.83 1.59
N VAL A 115 -11.94 4.32 2.75
CA VAL A 115 -13.34 4.68 3.01
C VAL A 115 -13.41 6.00 3.76
N ASN A 116 -14.48 6.77 3.53
CA ASN A 116 -14.70 8.06 4.17
C ASN A 116 -16.14 8.28 4.65
N ASN A 117 -17.05 7.31 4.44
CA ASN A 117 -18.44 7.38 4.87
C ASN A 117 -19.00 5.99 5.20
N ARG A 118 -20.11 5.97 5.97
CA ARG A 118 -20.74 4.70 6.42
C ARG A 118 -21.21 3.81 5.27
N TRP A 119 -21.62 4.39 4.14
CA TRP A 119 -22.08 3.62 2.98
C TRP A 119 -20.99 2.72 2.40
N ARG A 120 -19.74 3.18 2.43
CA ARG A 120 -18.59 2.41 1.95
C ARG A 120 -18.05 1.40 2.97
N LEU A 121 -18.59 1.31 4.18
CA LEU A 121 -18.20 0.29 5.17
C LEU A 121 -18.75 -1.09 4.82
N LYS A 122 -19.92 -1.16 4.17
CA LYS A 122 -20.55 -2.41 3.76
C LYS A 122 -20.24 -2.65 2.27
N PRO A 123 -19.31 -3.56 1.94
CA PRO A 123 -19.14 -3.95 0.55
C PRO A 123 -20.39 -4.65 0.03
N PRO A 124 -20.55 -4.75 -1.29
CA PRO A 124 -21.49 -5.72 -1.86
C PRO A 124 -21.16 -7.12 -1.31
N SER A 125 -22.17 -7.96 -1.11
CA SER A 125 -22.06 -9.25 -0.41
C SER A 125 -21.02 -10.23 -0.97
N ASN A 126 -20.52 -10.01 -2.19
CA ASN A 126 -19.51 -10.81 -2.86
C ASN A 126 -18.08 -10.28 -2.72
N LEU A 127 -17.85 -9.16 -2.04
CA LEU A 127 -16.52 -8.62 -1.78
C LEU A 127 -16.23 -8.61 -0.27
N ALA A 128 -15.20 -9.34 0.15
CA ALA A 128 -14.73 -9.32 1.53
C ALA A 128 -13.38 -8.57 1.65
N TYR A 129 -13.29 -7.66 2.61
CA TYR A 129 -12.03 -7.07 3.07
C TYR A 129 -12.02 -7.07 4.60
N LYS A 130 -10.83 -7.18 5.19
CA LYS A 130 -10.66 -7.27 6.65
C LYS A 130 -10.12 -5.99 7.29
N GLN A 131 -9.61 -5.06 6.47
CA GLN A 131 -9.06 -3.79 6.89
C GLN A 131 -9.50 -2.70 5.91
N LEU A 132 -9.67 -1.49 6.43
CA LEU A 132 -9.99 -0.29 5.65
C LEU A 132 -9.00 0.80 6.00
N ASN A 133 -8.63 1.61 5.01
CA ASN A 133 -7.90 2.85 5.23
C ASN A 133 -8.93 3.98 5.41
N PHE A 134 -8.84 4.77 6.47
CA PHE A 134 -9.68 5.95 6.61
C PHE A 134 -8.88 7.18 6.15
N SER A 135 -9.26 7.73 5.00
CA SER A 135 -8.60 8.91 4.43
C SER A 135 -9.64 9.94 4.02
N LEU A 136 -9.43 11.17 4.45
CA LEU A 136 -10.23 12.31 3.98
C LEU A 136 -9.60 12.80 2.68
N PRO A 137 -10.38 12.97 1.59
CA PRO A 137 -9.86 13.65 0.41
C PRO A 137 -9.39 15.05 0.85
N LYS A 138 -8.20 15.45 0.40
CA LYS A 138 -7.76 16.84 0.59
C LYS A 138 -8.84 17.75 0.00
N PRO A 139 -9.27 18.81 0.70
CA PRO A 139 -10.21 19.76 0.12
C PRO A 139 -9.62 20.28 -1.18
N VAL A 140 -10.39 20.21 -2.26
CA VAL A 140 -10.07 20.95 -3.48
C VAL A 140 -10.15 22.41 -3.07
N ALA A 141 -9.02 23.13 -3.11
CA ALA A 141 -9.04 24.57 -2.90
C ALA A 141 -10.04 25.15 -3.91
N ALA A 142 -11.08 25.81 -3.40
CA ALA A 142 -12.07 26.51 -4.19
C ALA A 142 -11.46 27.75 -4.85
#